data_AF-A0A0R1SAW7-F1
#
_entry.id   AF-A0A0R1SAW7-F1
#
_cell.length_a   1.000
_cell.length_b   1.000
_cell.length_c   1.000
_cell.angle_alpha   90.00
_cell.angle_beta   90.00
_cell.angle_gamma   90.00
#
_symmetry.space_group_name_H-M   'P 1'
#
loop_
_entity.id
_entity.type
_entity.pdbx_description
1 polymer ?
#
loop_
_entity_poly.entity_id
_entity_poly.type
_entity_poly.pdbx_seq_one_letter_code
_entity_poly.pdbx_strand_id
1 'polypeptide(L)'
;MDVKVKEGIIEILKDVTGLDDVGTNADEDLFADGILDSMATVEVLVALQDKFDIQVPVSEFDRSQWSTVNKIADRVGELEE
;
A
#
# COMPACT_ATOMS: atom_id res chain seq x y z
N MET A 1 -11.58 -4.61 10.07
CA MET A 1 -10.56 -3.93 9.25
C MET A 1 -9.88 -2.90 10.12
N ASP A 2 -8.73 -3.27 10.66
CA ASP A 2 -8.02 -2.50 11.66
C ASP A 2 -7.58 -1.15 11.11
N VAL A 3 -8.03 -0.08 11.76
CA VAL A 3 -7.62 1.31 11.46
C VAL A 3 -6.09 1.43 11.45
N LYS A 4 -5.41 0.62 12.28
CA LYS A 4 -3.96 0.54 12.38
C LYS A 4 -3.26 0.10 11.11
N VAL A 5 -3.85 -0.82 10.34
CA VAL A 5 -3.26 -1.31 9.08
C VAL A 5 -3.23 -0.17 8.06
N LYS A 6 -4.36 0.53 7.92
CA LYS A 6 -4.44 1.73 7.07
C LYS A 6 -3.45 2.81 7.47
N GLU A 7 -3.37 3.14 8.75
CA GLU A 7 -2.40 4.14 9.24
C GLU A 7 -0.97 3.72 8.89
N GLY A 8 -0.63 2.44 9.10
CA GLY A 8 0.70 1.93 8.77
C GLY A 8 1.02 1.96 7.27
N ILE A 9 0.04 1.65 6.41
CA ILE A 9 0.18 1.75 4.95
C ILE A 9 0.37 3.21 4.52
N ILE A 10 -0.41 4.12 5.08
CA ILE A 10 -0.31 5.56 4.78
C ILE A 10 1.08 6.08 5.16
N GLU A 11 1.61 5.72 6.33
CA GLU A 11 2.97 6.09 6.72
C GLU A 11 4.02 5.59 5.74
N ILE A 12 3.91 4.33 5.29
CA ILE A 12 4.85 3.75 4.32
C ILE A 12 4.75 4.46 2.98
N LEU A 13 3.53 4.72 2.51
CA LEU A 13 3.32 5.46 1.27
C LEU A 13 3.92 6.87 1.37
N LYS A 14 3.76 7.56 2.49
CA LYS A 14 4.37 8.89 2.72
C LYS A 14 5.89 8.83 2.64
N ASP A 15 6.49 7.83 3.28
CA ASP A 15 7.94 7.66 3.30
C ASP A 15 8.51 7.35 1.90
N VAL A 16 7.88 6.44 1.17
CA VAL A 16 8.35 6.02 -0.16
C VAL A 16 8.08 7.08 -1.22
N THR A 17 6.90 7.69 -1.20
CA THR A 17 6.48 8.64 -2.25
C THR A 17 6.90 10.08 -1.94
N GLY A 18 7.22 10.37 -0.66
CA GLY A 18 7.52 11.71 -0.18
C GLY A 18 6.31 12.65 -0.17
N LEU A 19 5.09 12.14 -0.30
CA LEU A 19 3.86 12.94 -0.36
C LEU A 19 3.12 12.90 0.97
N ASP A 20 3.06 14.04 1.67
CA ASP A 20 2.32 14.14 2.94
C ASP A 20 0.80 13.94 2.82
N ASP A 21 0.24 14.19 1.64
CA ASP A 21 -1.20 14.05 1.37
C ASP A 21 -1.59 12.64 0.87
N VAL A 22 -0.63 11.74 0.63
CA VAL A 22 -0.94 10.38 0.17
C VAL A 22 -1.80 9.62 1.18
N GLY A 23 -2.85 8.97 0.67
CA GLY A 23 -3.77 8.20 1.49
C GLY A 23 -4.76 9.03 2.31
N THR A 24 -4.79 10.36 2.14
CA THR A 24 -5.88 11.22 2.62
C THR A 24 -7.21 10.79 2.00
N ASN A 25 -7.18 10.43 0.73
CA ASN A 25 -8.30 9.80 0.04
C ASN A 25 -8.01 8.31 -0.19
N ALA A 26 -8.62 7.45 0.61
CA ALA A 26 -8.36 6.01 0.54
C ALA A 26 -8.90 5.34 -0.73
N ASP A 27 -9.74 6.03 -1.50
CA ASP A 27 -10.31 5.60 -2.79
C ASP A 27 -9.62 6.25 -3.99
N GLU A 28 -8.59 7.08 -3.76
CA GLU A 28 -7.77 7.65 -4.82
C GLU A 28 -6.85 6.61 -5.45
N ASP A 29 -6.71 6.68 -6.77
CA ASP A 29 -5.86 5.78 -7.53
C ASP A 29 -4.42 6.28 -7.55
N LEU A 30 -3.59 5.65 -6.71
CA LEU A 30 -2.19 6.00 -6.51
C LEU A 30 -1.35 5.83 -7.78
N PHE A 31 -1.73 4.92 -8.67
CA PHE A 31 -1.02 4.70 -9.93
C PHE A 31 -1.46 5.72 -10.98
N ALA A 32 -2.76 6.01 -11.06
CA ALA A 32 -3.29 6.97 -12.02
C ALA A 32 -2.82 8.40 -11.74
N ASP A 33 -2.68 8.76 -10.46
CA ASP A 33 -2.16 10.06 -10.04
C ASP A 33 -0.63 10.16 -10.16
N GLY A 34 0.05 9.03 -10.46
CA GLY A 34 1.51 8.96 -10.57
C GLY A 34 2.22 9.01 -9.22
N ILE A 35 1.50 8.72 -8.14
CA ILE A 35 2.06 8.60 -6.78
C ILE A 35 2.90 7.34 -6.66
N LEU A 36 2.41 6.21 -7.20
CA LEU A 36 3.11 4.93 -7.21
C LEU A 36 3.63 4.56 -8.60
N ASP A 37 4.95 4.48 -8.69
CA ASP A 37 5.68 3.92 -9.81
C ASP A 37 6.04 2.44 -9.59
N SER A 38 6.55 1.79 -10.63
CA SER A 38 6.95 0.36 -10.55
C SER A 38 8.04 0.11 -9.49
N MET A 39 8.93 1.08 -9.23
CA MET A 39 9.95 0.98 -8.17
C MET A 39 9.36 1.29 -6.80
N ALA A 40 8.65 2.42 -6.66
CA ALA A 40 7.99 2.81 -5.42
C ALA A 40 7.03 1.72 -4.90
N THR A 41 6.31 1.06 -5.80
CA THR A 41 5.45 -0.07 -5.46
C THR A 41 6.23 -1.22 -4.81
N VAL A 42 7.40 -1.56 -5.33
CA VAL A 42 8.24 -2.63 -4.76
C VAL A 42 8.75 -2.22 -3.37
N GLU A 43 9.17 -0.96 -3.20
CA GLU A 43 9.59 -0.45 -1.89
C GLU A 43 8.45 -0.47 -0.87
N VAL A 44 7.25 -0.03 -1.25
CA VAL A 44 6.04 -0.12 -0.42
C VAL A 44 5.76 -1.57 -0.06
N LEU A 45 5.79 -2.49 -1.01
CA LEU A 45 5.57 -3.92 -0.74
C LEU A 45 6.58 -4.48 0.25
N VAL A 46 7.87 -4.15 0.12
CA VAL A 46 8.91 -4.61 1.05
C VAL A 46 8.67 -4.03 2.44
N ALA A 47 8.37 -2.74 2.55
CA ALA A 47 8.07 -2.09 3.83
C ALA A 47 6.80 -2.64 4.49
N LEU A 48 5.77 -2.97 3.70
CA LEU A 48 4.56 -3.62 4.20
C LEU A 48 4.85 -5.02 4.74
N GLN A 49 5.63 -5.82 4.00
CA GLN A 49 6.05 -7.16 4.42
C GLN A 49 6.86 -7.12 5.72
N ASP A 50 7.76 -6.15 5.88
CA ASP A 50 8.54 -5.98 7.11
C ASP A 50 7.68 -5.50 8.29
N LYS A 51 6.76 -4.56 8.06
CA LYS A 51 5.93 -3.95 9.12
C LYS A 51 4.81 -4.86 9.61
N PHE A 52 4.20 -5.61 8.70
CA PHE A 52 3.04 -6.48 8.96
C PHE A 52 3.41 -7.97 8.99
N ASP A 53 4.69 -8.32 8.85
CA ASP A 53 5.19 -9.72 8.79
C ASP A 53 4.49 -10.57 7.70
N ILE A 54 3.99 -9.93 6.64
CA ILE A 54 3.32 -10.59 5.52
C ILE A 54 4.31 -10.96 4.41
N GLN A 55 3.91 -11.84 3.50
CA GLN A 55 4.61 -12.06 2.23
C GLN A 55 3.67 -11.79 1.05
N VAL A 56 4.09 -10.87 0.18
CA VAL A 56 3.34 -10.50 -1.03
C VAL A 56 4.22 -10.80 -2.24
N PRO A 57 4.01 -11.93 -2.93
CA PRO A 57 4.77 -12.21 -4.13
C PRO A 57 4.34 -11.26 -5.25
N VAL A 58 5.33 -10.72 -5.98
CA VAL A 58 5.09 -9.81 -7.12
C VAL A 58 4.21 -10.45 -8.21
N SER A 59 4.16 -11.78 -8.28
CA SER A 59 3.25 -12.51 -9.17
C SER A 59 1.77 -12.39 -8.79
N GLU A 60 1.46 -12.21 -7.50
CA GLU A 60 0.09 -11.95 -7.00
C GLU A 60 -0.20 -10.46 -6.86
N PHE A 61 0.82 -9.62 -7.05
CA PHE A 61 0.66 -8.18 -7.06
C PHE A 61 -0.13 -7.74 -8.29
N ASP A 62 -1.35 -7.26 -8.06
CA ASP A 62 -2.21 -6.73 -9.11
C ASP A 62 -2.44 -5.23 -8.89
N ARG A 63 -2.00 -4.40 -9.85
CA ARG A 63 -2.13 -2.94 -9.73
C ARG A 63 -3.57 -2.51 -9.49
N SER A 64 -4.57 -3.16 -10.08
CA SER A 64 -5.97 -2.81 -9.86
C SER A 64 -6.47 -3.19 -8.46
N GLN A 65 -5.89 -4.20 -7.83
CA GLN A 65 -6.16 -4.58 -6.44
C GLN A 65 -5.33 -3.78 -5.43
N TRP A 66 -4.26 -3.13 -5.86
CA TRP A 66 -3.41 -2.30 -5.00
C TRP A 66 -3.52 -0.83 -5.35
N SER A 67 -4.51 -0.45 -6.17
CA SER A 67 -4.55 0.90 -6.74
C SER A 67 -4.91 1.99 -5.74
N THR A 68 -5.56 1.63 -4.63
CA THR A 68 -6.00 2.58 -3.61
C THR A 68 -5.65 2.07 -2.21
N VAL A 69 -5.47 2.97 -1.25
CA VAL A 69 -5.13 2.61 0.13
C VAL A 69 -6.17 1.67 0.73
N ASN A 70 -7.47 1.84 0.42
CA ASN A 70 -8.53 0.94 0.86
C ASN A 70 -8.25 -0.51 0.43
N LYS A 71 -7.90 -0.72 -0.84
CA LYS A 71 -7.68 -2.07 -1.35
C LYS A 71 -6.37 -2.67 -0.86
N ILE A 72 -5.32 -1.87 -0.73
CA ILE A 72 -4.06 -2.31 -0.11
C ILE A 72 -4.32 -2.79 1.32
N ALA A 73 -5.08 -2.02 2.11
CA ALA A 73 -5.41 -2.39 3.48
C ALA A 73 -6.27 -3.64 3.58
N ASP A 74 -7.19 -3.82 2.64
CA ASP A 74 -7.98 -5.05 2.50
C ASP A 74 -7.05 -6.25 2.27
N ARG A 75 -6.14 -6.16 1.28
CA ARG A 75 -5.17 -7.22 0.97
C ARG A 75 -4.20 -7.53 2.10
N VAL A 76 -3.64 -6.51 2.74
CA VAL A 76 -2.75 -6.69 3.90
C VAL A 76 -3.51 -7.38 5.02
N GLY A 77 -4.76 -6.93 5.31
CA GLY A 77 -5.59 -7.54 6.33
C GLY A 77 -5.97 -9.00 6.04
N GLU A 78 -6.17 -9.37 4.78
CA GLU A 78 -6.40 -10.77 4.38
C GLU A 78 -5.15 -11.65 4.54
N LEU A 79 -3.96 -11.06 4.44
CA LEU A 79 -2.67 -11.78 4.52
C LEU A 79 -2.10 -11.87 5.94
N GLU A 80 -2.51 -10.97 6.84
CA GLU A 80 -2.15 -11.01 8.26
C GLU A 80 -2.95 -12.07 9.07
N GLU A 81 -3.94 -12.73 8.47
CA GLU A 81 -4.83 -13.72 9.14
C GLU A 81 -4.29 -15.16 9.17
#